data_AF-A0A7R9R2Q7-F1
#
_entry.id   AF-A0A7R9R2Q7-F1
#
_cell.length_a   1.000
_cell.length_b   1.000
_cell.length_c   1.000
_cell.angle_alpha   90.00
_cell.angle_beta   90.00
_cell.angle_gamma   90.00
#
_symmetry.space_group_name_H-M   'P 1'
#
loop_
_entity.id
_entity.type
_entity.pdbx_description
1 polymer ?
#
loop_
_entity_poly.entity_id
_entity_poly.type
_entity_poly.pdbx_seq_one_letter_code
_entity_poly.pdbx_strand_id
1 'polypeptide(L)' 'QSGAPLPDANPTVLVKFTISQLSISGLKVNRLDMYGEKYKPFKGVKYMTKAGNFQVRT' A
#
# COMPACT_ATOMS: atom_id res chain seq x y z
N GLN A 1 48.87 -3.69 7.07
CA GLN A 1 47.86 -2.73 6.61
C GLN A 1 46.59 -3.54 6.32
N SER A 2 45.67 -3.60 7.27
CA SER A 2 44.50 -4.49 7.21
C SER A 2 43.50 -4.02 6.15
N GLY A 3 43.12 -4.94 5.26
CA GLY A 3 42.17 -4.70 4.17
C GLY A 3 40.76 -4.46 4.69
N ALA A 4 40.04 -3.55 4.02
CA ALA A 4 38.64 -3.27 4.28
C ALA A 4 37.79 -4.56 4.11
N PRO A 5 36.73 -4.75 4.92
CA PRO A 5 35.81 -5.87 4.74
C PRO A 5 35.20 -5.85 3.34
N LEU A 6 34.94 -7.04 2.78
CA LEU A 6 34.21 -7.21 1.52
C LEU A 6 32.90 -6.42 1.59
N PRO A 7 32.58 -5.55 0.60
CA PRO A 7 31.30 -4.86 0.57
C PRO A 7 30.17 -5.89 0.65
N ASP A 8 29.16 -5.64 1.48
CA ASP A 8 27.96 -6.48 1.54
C ASP A 8 27.39 -6.64 0.12
N ALA A 9 27.63 -7.80 -0.47
CA ALA A 9 27.18 -8.09 -1.82
C ALA A 9 25.64 -8.18 -1.77
N ASN A 10 25.00 -7.26 -2.49
CA ASN A 10 23.55 -7.18 -2.74
C ASN A 10 22.72 -6.60 -1.58
N PRO A 11 22.71 -5.26 -1.42
CA PRO A 11 21.82 -4.62 -0.46
C PRO A 11 20.35 -4.85 -0.84
N THR A 12 19.51 -5.06 0.18
CA THR A 12 18.06 -5.12 -0.04
C THR A 12 17.50 -3.72 -0.27
N VAL A 13 16.81 -3.52 -1.39
CA VAL A 13 16.24 -2.23 -1.77
C VAL A 13 14.82 -2.12 -1.20
N LEU A 14 14.62 -1.24 -0.22
CA LEU A 14 13.29 -0.92 0.31
C LEU A 14 12.59 0.08 -0.62
N VAL A 15 11.43 -0.29 -1.17
CA VAL A 15 10.68 0.56 -2.09
C VAL A 15 9.45 1.14 -1.40
N LYS A 16 9.27 2.46 -1.53
CA LYS A 16 8.07 3.16 -1.09
C LYS A 16 7.29 3.64 -2.31
N PHE A 17 6.01 3.28 -2.40
CA PHE A 17 5.11 3.74 -3.45
C PHE A 17 3.69 3.95 -2.91
N THR A 18 2.90 4.71 -3.65
CA THR A 18 1.46 4.88 -3.42
C THR A 18 0.75 4.84 -4.77
N ILE A 19 -0.30 4.03 -4.87
CA ILE A 19 -1.14 3.90 -6.05
C ILE A 19 -2.53 4.41 -5.68
N SER A 20 -2.97 5.47 -6.37
CA SER A 20 -4.30 6.04 -6.21
C SER A 20 -5.34 5.22 -6.97
N GLN A 21 -6.57 5.20 -6.46
CA GLN A 21 -7.74 4.59 -7.12
C GLN A 21 -7.61 3.07 -7.36
N LEU A 22 -6.74 2.36 -6.62
CA LEU A 22 -6.52 0.93 -6.77
C LEU A 22 -6.49 0.20 -5.41
N SER A 23 -7.18 -0.94 -5.33
CA SER A 23 -7.02 -1.95 -4.28
C SER A 23 -6.30 -3.18 -4.86
N ILE A 24 -5.05 -3.42 -4.43
CA ILE A 24 -4.28 -4.56 -4.95
C ILE A 24 -4.82 -5.93 -4.55
N SER A 25 -5.63 -5.99 -3.48
CA SER A 25 -6.35 -7.20 -3.08
C SER A 25 -7.57 -7.51 -3.95
N GLY A 26 -7.95 -6.62 -4.88
CA GLY A 26 -9.18 -6.73 -5.65
C GLY A 26 -10.46 -6.46 -4.84
N LEU A 27 -10.34 -6.06 -3.57
CA LEU A 27 -11.50 -5.77 -2.72
C LEU A 27 -12.32 -4.61 -3.31
N LYS A 28 -13.62 -4.82 -3.46
CA LYS A 28 -14.58 -3.83 -3.91
C LYS A 28 -15.76 -3.76 -2.95
N VAL A 29 -16.04 -2.57 -2.43
CA VAL A 29 -17.25 -2.28 -1.67
C VAL A 29 -18.45 -2.41 -2.60
N ASN A 30 -19.38 -3.30 -2.24
CA ASN A 30 -20.60 -3.50 -3.00
C ASN A 30 -21.65 -2.42 -2.67
N ARG A 31 -21.98 -2.25 -1.38
CA ARG A 31 -23.05 -1.36 -0.92
C ARG A 31 -22.78 -0.84 0.49
N LEU A 32 -23.20 0.41 0.73
CA LEU A 32 -23.21 1.05 2.05
C LEU A 32 -24.63 1.49 2.39
N ASP A 33 -25.25 0.78 3.34
CA ASP A 33 -26.61 1.03 3.83
C ASP A 33 -26.61 1.80 5.14
N MET A 34 -27.56 2.72 5.29
CA MET A 34 -27.78 3.50 6.51
C MET A 34 -29.24 3.35 6.93
N TYR A 35 -29.44 3.04 8.21
CA TYR A 35 -30.74 2.83 8.83
C TYR A 35 -30.90 3.79 10.01
N GLY A 36 -32.14 4.13 10.37
CA GLY A 36 -32.43 5.00 11.52
C GLY A 36 -32.37 6.50 11.24
N GLU A 37 -31.81 6.91 10.10
CA GLU A 37 -31.68 8.32 9.72
C GLU A 37 -32.57 8.68 8.52
N LYS A 38 -33.23 9.85 8.57
CA LYS A 38 -34.17 10.30 7.52
C LYS A 38 -33.51 10.98 6.32
N TYR A 39 -32.28 11.47 6.47
CA TYR A 39 -31.58 12.21 5.42
C TYR A 39 -30.83 11.26 4.46
N LYS A 40 -30.46 11.78 3.27
CA LYS A 40 -29.72 11.04 2.24
C LYS A 40 -28.27 11.54 2.16
N PRO A 41 -27.31 10.90 2.84
CA PRO A 41 -25.91 11.30 2.80
C PRO A 41 -25.24 10.96 1.48
N PHE A 42 -24.20 11.71 1.16
CA PHE A 42 -23.22 11.30 0.16
C PHE A 42 -22.39 10.13 0.70
N LYS A 43 -22.26 9.07 -0.10
CA LYS A 43 -21.50 7.86 0.23
C LYS A 43 -20.49 7.58 -0.86
N GLY A 44 -19.24 7.98 -0.64
CA GLY A 44 -18.14 7.78 -1.58
C GLY A 44 -17.15 6.75 -1.06
N VAL A 45 -16.47 6.06 -1.99
CA VAL A 45 -15.36 5.15 -1.67
C VAL A 45 -14.14 5.56 -2.49
N LYS A 46 -12.98 5.58 -1.85
CA LYS A 46 -11.68 5.78 -2.50
C LYS A 46 -10.75 4.64 -2.11
N TYR A 47 -10.18 3.97 -3.11
CA TYR A 47 -9.15 2.96 -2.89
C TYR A 47 -7.76 3.57 -3.00
N MET A 48 -6.86 3.14 -2.14
CA MET A 48 -5.44 3.51 -2.18
C MET A 48 -4.61 2.32 -1.72
N THR A 49 -3.56 2.01 -2.48
CA THR A 49 -2.56 1.00 -2.11
C THR A 49 -1.26 1.71 -1.78
N LYS A 50 -0.65 1.38 -0.63
CA LYS A 50 0.65 1.92 -0.22
C LYS A 50 1.62 0.78 0.03
N ALA A 51 2.91 1.03 -0.21
CA ALA A 51 3.95 0.09 0.17
C ALA A 51 4.01 -0.06 1.69
N GLY A 52 4.00 -1.30 2.17
CA GLY A 52 4.42 -1.65 3.53
C GLY A 52 5.94 -1.86 3.57
N ASN A 53 6.40 -2.98 4.14
CA ASN A 53 7.79 -3.40 4.06
C ASN A 53 8.06 -4.11 2.72
N PHE A 54 8.03 -3.36 1.62
CA PHE A 54 8.26 -3.90 0.29
C PHE A 54 9.75 -3.86 -0.07
N GLN A 55 10.37 -5.02 -0.16
CA GLN A 55 11.81 -5.19 -0.35
C GLN A 55 12.11 -5.92 -1.65
N VAL A 56 13.06 -5.40 -2.42
CA VAL A 56 13.61 -6.04 -3.62
C VAL A 56 15.02 -6.51 -3.31
N ARG A 57 15.30 -7.79 -3.55
CA ARG A 57 16.63 -8.40 -3.39
C ARG A 57 17.27 -8.51 -4.77
N THR A 58 18.55 -8.14 -4.86
CA THR A 58 19.36 -8.17 -6.10
C THR A 58 20.31 -9.35 -6.13
#